data_AF-A0A7W5HUR8-F1
#
_entry.id   AF-A0A7W5HUR8-F1
#
_cell.length_a   1.000
_cell.length_b   1.000
_cell.length_c   1.000
_cell.angle_alpha   90.00
_cell.angle_beta   90.00
_cell.angle_gamma   90.00
#
_symmetry.space_group_name_H-M   'P 1'
#
loop_
_entity.id
_entity.type
_entity.pdbx_description
1 polymer ?
#
loop_
_entity_poly.entity_id
_entity_poly.type
_entity_poly.pdbx_seq_one_letter_code
_entity_poly.pdbx_strand_id
1 'polypeptide(L)' 'MHSRFRVIETTRMDNGIKQYRVVDLVEGGSASKHGVFKARVEAEAVCSLLNALHPRQSGAARMPLSI' A
#
# COMPACT_ATOMS: atom_id res chain seq x y z
N MET A 1 5.51 -13.81 7.92
CA MET A 1 5.18 -13.09 6.66
C MET A 1 4.89 -11.65 7.01
N HIS A 2 5.71 -10.69 6.58
CA HIS A 2 5.41 -9.27 6.79
C HIS A 2 4.72 -8.73 5.53
N SER A 3 3.51 -8.20 5.67
CA SER A 3 2.76 -7.56 4.58
C SER A 3 3.43 -6.25 4.19
N ARG A 4 3.76 -6.10 2.90
CA ARG A 4 4.41 -4.91 2.34
C ARG A 4 3.45 -3.71 2.33
N PHE A 5 2.19 -3.96 1.99
CA PHE A 5 1.17 -2.93 1.92
C PHE A 5 0.28 -2.97 3.17
N ARG A 6 -0.11 -1.80 3.68
CA ARG A 6 -1.05 -1.66 4.79
C ARG A 6 -2.07 -0.56 4.54
N VAL A 7 -3.25 -0.73 5.11
CA VAL A 7 -4.26 0.33 5.18
C VAL A 7 -3.99 1.17 6.42
N ILE A 8 -3.95 2.50 6.26
CA ILE A 8 -3.96 3.46 7.35
C ILE A 8 -5.21 4.34 7.27
N GLU A 9 -5.72 4.75 8.42
CA GLU A 9 -6.75 5.77 8.51
C GLU A 9 -6.09 7.15 8.60
N THR A 10 -6.60 8.09 7.82
CA THR A 10 -6.21 9.49 7.85
C THR A 10 -7.46 10.36 7.92
N THR A 11 -7.41 11.39 8.75
CA THR A 11 -8.49 12.37 8.84
C THR A 11 -8.12 13.58 7.99
N ARG A 12 -8.95 13.93 7.02
CA ARG A 12 -8.73 15.15 6.23
C ARG A 12 -9.00 16.36 7.14
N MET A 13 -8.00 17.22 7.32
CA MET A 13 -8.08 18.35 8.25
C MET A 13 -9.16 19.38 7.87
N ASP A 14 -9.57 19.46 6.61
CA ASP A 14 -10.57 20.44 6.14
C ASP A 14 -11.99 20.09 6.60
N ASN A 15 -12.37 18.81 6.53
CA ASN A 15 -13.77 18.40 6.71
C ASN A 15 -13.95 17.36 7.83
N GLY A 16 -12.88 16.94 8.51
CA GLY A 16 -12.92 15.90 9.54
C GLY A 16 -13.28 14.51 9.00
N ILE A 17 -13.37 14.37 7.67
CA ILE A 17 -13.79 13.13 7.01
C ILE A 17 -12.64 12.12 7.10
N LYS A 18 -12.98 10.94 7.61
CA LYS A 18 -12.07 9.78 7.60
C LYS A 18 -11.84 9.31 6.17
N GLN A 19 -10.59 9.03 5.89
CA GLN A 19 -10.11 8.49 4.62
C GLN A 19 -9.18 7.34 4.91
N TYR A 20 -9.20 6.33 4.05
CA TYR A 20 -8.37 5.15 4.16
C TYR A 20 -7.35 5.18 3.04
N ARG A 21 -6.08 4.98 3.37
CA ARG A 21 -4.97 5.05 2.42
C ARG A 21 -4.22 3.74 2.44
N VAL A 22 -3.86 3.22 1.27
CA VAL A 22 -2.98 2.05 1.17
C VAL A 22 -1.54 2.55 1.00
N VAL A 23 -0.66 2.18 1.92
CA VAL A 23 0.75 2.60 1.99
C VAL A 23 1.70 1.43 1.77
N ASP A 24 2.82 1.69 1.10
CA ASP A 24 3.94 0.76 0.96
C ASP A 24 4.95 1.00 2.09
N LEU A 25 5.14 0.00 2.94
CA LEU A 25 6.05 0.06 4.09
C LEU A 25 7.52 -0.13 3.72
N VAL A 26 7.83 -0.65 2.53
CA VAL A 26 9.20 -0.96 2.09
C VAL A 26 9.82 0.23 1.39
N GLU A 27 9.08 0.92 0.52
CA GLU A 27 9.58 2.08 -0.21
C GLU A 27 9.53 3.41 0.59
N GLY A 28 9.08 3.38 1.85
CA GLY A 28 9.03 4.59 2.69
C GLY A 28 8.08 5.67 2.14
N GLY A 29 7.02 5.27 1.43
CA GLY A 29 6.13 6.20 0.74
C GLY A 29 5.01 6.74 1.64
N SER A 30 5.19 7.93 2.20
CA SER A 30 4.12 8.67 2.92
C SER A 30 2.99 9.15 1.97
N ALA A 31 3.16 9.01 0.66
CA ALA A 31 2.17 9.35 -0.35
C ALA A 31 1.41 8.11 -0.81
N SER A 32 0.08 8.16 -0.71
CA SER A 32 -0.89 7.23 -1.32
C SER A 32 -0.62 7.01 -2.81
N LYS A 33 0.38 6.20 -3.17
CA LYS A 33 0.57 5.76 -4.56
C LYS A 33 -0.58 4.87 -5.02
N HIS A 34 -1.31 4.26 -4.07
CA HIS A 34 -2.37 3.29 -4.30
C HIS A 34 -3.78 3.84 -4.04
N GLY A 35 -3.92 5.16 -3.92
CA GLY A 35 -5.20 5.84 -3.78
C GLY A 35 -5.62 6.17 -2.35
N VAL A 36 -6.74 6.89 -2.28
CA VAL A 36 -7.41 7.33 -1.05
C VAL A 36 -8.88 6.92 -1.17
N PHE A 37 -9.38 6.20 -0.17
CA PHE A 37 -10.69 5.57 -0.17
C PHE A 37 -11.57 6.18 0.92
N LYS A 38 -12.86 6.27 0.67
CA LYS A 38 -13.83 6.71 1.69
C LYS A 38 -14.29 5.54 2.56
N ALA A 39 -14.38 4.34 1.98
CA ALA A 39 -14.72 3.13 2.71
C ALA A 39 -13.48 2.27 3.00
N ARG A 40 -13.40 1.76 4.23
CA ARG A 40 -12.29 0.88 4.65
C ARG A 40 -12.24 -0.41 3.83
N VAL A 41 -13.40 -0.99 3.52
CA VAL A 41 -13.51 -2.25 2.78
C VAL A 41 -12.87 -2.17 1.38
N GLU A 42 -12.99 -1.02 0.71
CA GLU A 42 -12.36 -0.80 -0.61
C GLU A 42 -10.84 -0.75 -0.49
N ALA A 43 -10.33 -0.03 0.52
CA ALA A 43 -8.90 0.01 0.81
C ALA A 43 -8.34 -1.36 1.19
N GLU A 44 -9.10 -2.15 1.95
CA GLU A 44 -8.70 -3.52 2.34
C GLU A 44 -8.68 -4.47 1.15
N ALA A 45 -9.63 -4.37 0.21
CA ALA A 45 -9.62 -5.15 -1.02
C ALA A 45 -8.37 -4.86 -1.87
N VAL A 46 -8.04 -3.57 -2.05
CA VAL A 46 -6.83 -3.15 -2.78
C VAL A 46 -5.55 -3.59 -2.06
N CYS A 47 -5.50 -3.41 -0.74
CA CYS A 47 -4.36 -3.86 0.08
C CYS A 47 -4.14 -5.37 -0.02
N SER A 48 -5.23 -6.15 0.01
CA SER A 48 -5.17 -7.61 -0.12
C SER A 48 -4.65 -8.03 -1.49
N LEU A 49 -5.17 -7.41 -2.56
CA LEU A 49 -4.68 -7.64 -3.93
C LEU A 49 -3.19 -7.34 -4.06
N LEU A 50 -2.72 -6.20 -3.55
CA LEU A 50 -1.32 -5.81 -3.62
C LEU A 50 -0.42 -6.77 -2.84
N ASN A 51 -0.83 -7.20 -1.64
CA ASN A 51 -0.08 -8.20 -0.89
C ASN A 51 -0.10 -9.59 -1.56
N ALA A 52 -1.19 -9.96 -2.23
CA ALA A 52 -1.30 -11.21 -3.00
C ALA A 52 -0.49 -11.20 -4.31
N LEU A 53 -0.25 -10.01 -4.88
CA LEU A 53 0.67 -9.82 -6.02
C LEU A 53 2.15 -9.76 -5.59
N HIS A 54 2.43 -9.39 -4.33
CA HIS A 54 3.78 -9.28 -3.77
C HIS A 54 4.22 -10.41 -2.80
N PRO A 55 3.80 -11.69 -2.90
CA PRO A 55 4.22 -12.72 -1.95
C PRO A 55 5.70 -13.15 -2.10
N ARG A 56 6.45 -12.63 -3.09
CA ARG A 56 7.77 -13.17 -3.49
C ARG A 56 8.89 -12.15 -3.77
N GLN A 57 8.88 -10.97 -3.14
CA GLN A 57 10.07 -10.09 -3.22
C GLN A 57 11.02 -10.20 -2.02
N SER A 58 10.83 -11.19 -1.15
CA SER A 58 11.88 -11.63 -0.21
C SER A 58 12.70 -12.76 -0.85
N GLY A 59 13.50 -12.46 -1.89
CA GLY A 59 14.60 -13.35 -2.29
C GLY A 59 14.78 -13.74 -3.77
N ALA A 60 14.22 -13.04 -4.75
CA ALA A 60 14.48 -13.35 -6.17
C ALA A 60 15.00 -12.14 -6.96
N ALA A 61 16.29 -12.22 -7.27
CA ALA A 61 16.97 -11.65 -8.43
C ALA A 61 16.60 -10.21 -8.83
N ARG A 62 17.35 -9.25 -8.28
CA ARG A 62 17.83 -8.15 -9.12
C ARG A 62 18.70 -8.79 -10.22
N MET A 63 18.12 -9.12 -11.37
CA MET A 63 18.95 -9.33 -12.55
C MET A 63 19.61 -7.97 -12.87
N PRO A 64 20.94 -7.88 -12.94
CA PRO A 64 21.54 -6.68 -13.51
C PRO A 64 21.07 -6.60 -14.96
N LEU A 65 20.51 -5.45 -15.34
CA LEU A 65 20.45 -5.06 -16.74
C LEU A 65 21.91 -4.90 -17.19
N SER A 66 22.49 -5.97 -17.70
CA SER A 66 23.71 -5.90 -18.49
C SER A 66 23.31 -5.35 -19.86
N ILE A 67 23.81 -4.15 -20.17
CA ILE A 67 23.96 -3.64 -21.53
C ILE A 67 25.38 -3.89 -21.98
#